data_AF-A0A1L9QL48-F1
#
_entry.id   AF-A0A1L9QL48-F1
#
_cell.length_a   1.000
_cell.length_b   1.000
_cell.length_c   1.000
_cell.angle_alpha   90.00
_cell.angle_beta   90.00
_cell.angle_gamma   90.00
#
_symmetry.space_group_name_H-M   'P 1'
#
loop_
_entity.id
_entity.type
_entity.pdbx_description
1 polymer ?
#
loop_
_entity_poly.entity_id
_entity_poly.type
_entity_poly.pdbx_seq_one_letter_code
_entity_poly.pdbx_strand_id
1 'polypeptide(L)'
;MMRFYEQRQHHPHLSDIVLFNQIQRWFKQVAYGELWQWYEAILAGLESDESTIQPMLVGTLLSRGKKSPEDSPYSHPYYWAAFTISGT
;
A
#
# COMPACT_ATOMS: atom_id res chain seq x y z
N MET A 1 -5.22 -0.62 1.71
CA MET A 1 -5.78 -1.14 2.97
C MET A 1 -4.70 -1.59 3.95
N MET A 2 -3.78 -2.52 3.63
CA MET A 2 -2.79 -3.02 4.62
C MET A 2 -1.97 -1.94 5.34
N ARG A 3 -1.43 -0.94 4.61
CA ARG A 3 -0.69 0.19 5.22
C ARG A 3 -1.52 1.02 6.20
N PHE A 4 -2.85 1.01 6.08
CA PHE A 4 -3.73 1.72 7.02
C PHE A 4 -3.71 1.09 8.39
N TYR A 5 -3.79 -0.24 8.47
CA TYR A 5 -3.77 -0.93 9.75
C TYR A 5 -2.38 -0.84 10.42
N GLU A 6 -1.31 -0.95 9.64
CA GLU A 6 0.06 -0.71 10.11
C GLU A 6 0.21 0.69 10.71
N GLN A 7 -0.19 1.73 9.97
CA GLN A 7 -0.09 3.11 10.45
C GLN A 7 -1.03 3.40 11.62
N ARG A 8 -2.17 2.72 11.73
CA ARG A 8 -3.09 2.83 12.87
C ARG A 8 -2.46 2.31 14.15
N GLN A 9 -1.68 1.23 14.09
CA GLN A 9 -0.94 0.70 15.24
C GLN A 9 0.14 1.68 15.73
N HIS A 10 0.84 2.35 14.81
CA HIS A 10 1.88 3.33 15.15
C HIS A 10 1.34 4.70 15.56
N HIS A 11 0.17 5.11 15.06
CA HIS A 11 -0.43 6.42 15.30
C HIS A 11 -1.88 6.32 15.83
N PRO A 12 -2.09 5.74 17.03
CA PRO A 12 -3.43 5.51 17.57
C PRO A 12 -4.19 6.82 17.88
N HIS A 13 -3.49 7.93 18.02
CA HIS A 13 -4.02 9.25 18.38
C HIS A 13 -4.48 10.09 17.18
N LEU A 14 -4.12 9.70 15.94
CA LEU A 14 -4.59 10.40 14.75
C LEU A 14 -6.03 9.98 14.42
N SER A 15 -6.83 10.88 13.85
CA SER A 15 -8.14 10.53 13.33
C SER A 15 -8.03 9.69 12.07
N ASP A 16 -9.03 8.85 11.82
CA ASP A 16 -9.05 7.98 10.63
C ASP A 16 -8.99 8.77 9.32
N ILE A 17 -9.58 9.97 9.28
CA ILE A 17 -9.53 10.88 8.12
C ILE A 17 -8.10 11.39 7.89
N VAL A 18 -7.38 11.77 8.95
CA VAL A 18 -5.99 12.24 8.83
C VAL A 18 -5.08 11.10 8.36
N LEU A 19 -5.23 9.92 8.98
CA LEU A 19 -4.48 8.72 8.63
C LEU A 19 -4.71 8.31 7.17
N PHE A 20 -5.97 8.25 6.75
CA PHE A 20 -6.35 7.94 5.38
C PHE A 20 -5.76 8.93 4.38
N ASN A 21 -5.83 10.22 4.67
CA ASN A 21 -5.26 11.25 3.80
C ASN A 21 -3.73 11.13 3.67
N GLN A 22 -3.01 10.83 4.76
CA GLN A 22 -1.56 10.63 4.72
C GLN A 22 -1.19 9.41 3.88
N ILE A 23 -1.91 8.30 4.05
CA ILE A 23 -1.68 7.07 3.29
C ILE A 23 -2.00 7.28 1.81
N GLN A 24 -3.12 7.93 1.51
CA GLN A 24 -3.49 8.25 0.13
C GLN A 24 -2.44 9.12 -0.55
N ARG A 25 -1.88 10.12 0.14
CA ARG A 25 -0.78 10.93 -0.40
C ARG A 25 0.46 10.09 -0.69
N TRP A 26 0.83 9.21 0.25
CA TRP A 26 1.97 8.32 0.05
C TRP A 26 1.77 7.42 -1.18
N PHE A 27 0.63 6.75 -1.30
CA PHE A 27 0.37 5.89 -2.46
C PHE A 27 0.33 6.68 -3.78
N LYS A 28 -0.14 7.93 -3.79
CA LYS A 28 -0.11 8.78 -5.00
C LYS A 28 1.30 9.10 -5.50
N GLN A 29 2.30 9.03 -4.62
CA GLN A 29 3.67 9.43 -4.89
C GLN A 29 4.64 8.25 -4.99
N VAL A 30 4.32 7.12 -4.35
CA VAL A 30 5.19 5.95 -4.28
C VAL A 30 5.49 5.39 -5.67
N ALA A 31 6.77 5.14 -5.94
CA ALA A 31 7.21 4.43 -7.13
C ALA A 31 7.14 2.90 -6.92
N TYR A 32 7.07 2.11 -7.99
CA TYR A 32 7.05 0.64 -7.87
C TYR A 32 8.21 0.08 -7.06
N GLY A 33 9.41 0.66 -7.16
CA GLY A 33 10.58 0.21 -6.41
C GLY A 33 10.36 0.28 -4.89
N GLU A 34 9.87 1.42 -4.39
CA GLU A 34 9.54 1.60 -2.97
C GLU A 34 8.37 0.72 -2.54
N LEU A 35 7.38 0.53 -3.43
CA LEU A 35 6.23 -0.34 -3.19
C LEU A 35 6.66 -1.79 -3.01
N TRP A 36 7.60 -2.28 -3.83
CA TRP A 36 8.13 -3.64 -3.70
C TRP A 36 8.93 -3.83 -2.43
N GLN A 37 9.77 -2.87 -2.05
CA GLN A 37 10.50 -2.93 -0.78
C GLN A 37 9.54 -3.02 0.41
N TRP A 38 8.45 -2.25 0.39
CA TRP A 38 7.41 -2.32 1.41
C TRP A 38 6.71 -3.69 1.42
N TYR A 39 6.40 -4.27 0.24
CA TYR A 39 5.84 -5.62 0.15
C TYR A 39 6.80 -6.71 0.63
N GLU A 40 8.09 -6.61 0.32
CA GLU A 40 9.12 -7.53 0.80
C GLU A 40 9.25 -7.47 2.33
N ALA A 41 9.18 -6.27 2.92
CA ALA A 41 9.20 -6.08 4.37
C ALA A 41 7.97 -6.71 5.05
N ILE A 42 6.78 -6.55 4.46
CA ILE A 42 5.57 -7.23 4.96
C ILE A 42 5.75 -8.74 4.86
N LEU A 43 6.18 -9.24 3.70
CA LEU A 43 6.34 -10.67 3.47
C LEU A 43 7.33 -11.32 4.45
N ALA A 44 8.41 -10.60 4.80
CA ALA A 44 9.40 -11.06 5.79
C ALA A 44 8.85 -11.11 7.23
N GLY A 45 7.82 -10.34 7.54
CA GLY A 45 7.18 -10.29 8.86
C GLY A 45 5.91 -11.15 8.99
N LEU A 46 5.45 -11.80 7.92
CA LEU A 46 4.30 -12.70 7.96
C LEU A 46 4.66 -14.04 8.60
N GLU A 47 3.74 -14.60 9.39
CA GLU A 47 3.87 -15.96 9.91
C GLU A 47 3.79 -16.98 8.76
N SER A 48 4.53 -18.09 8.91
CA SER A 48 4.71 -19.10 7.85
C SER A 48 3.43 -19.80 7.40
N ASP A 49 2.36 -19.71 8.20
CA ASP A 49 1.03 -20.30 7.94
C ASP A 49 0.03 -19.28 7.35
N GLU A 50 0.45 -18.03 7.13
CA GLU A 50 -0.38 -17.01 6.53
C GLU A 50 -0.58 -17.31 5.03
N SER A 51 -1.75 -17.86 4.72
CA SER A 51 -2.06 -18.40 3.39
C SER A 51 -2.91 -17.46 2.51
N THR A 52 -3.32 -16.29 3.02
CA THR A 52 -4.22 -15.38 2.32
C THR A 52 -3.45 -14.28 1.60
N ILE A 53 -2.54 -13.61 2.28
CA ILE A 53 -1.82 -12.42 1.81
C ILE A 53 -0.48 -12.81 1.18
N GLN A 54 0.20 -13.81 1.74
CA GLN A 54 1.50 -14.30 1.27
C GLN A 54 1.47 -14.68 -0.22
N PRO A 55 0.52 -15.47 -0.75
CA PRO A 55 0.51 -15.81 -2.17
C PRO A 55 0.27 -14.59 -3.06
N MET A 56 -0.55 -13.64 -2.60
CA MET A 56 -0.84 -12.40 -3.33
C MET A 56 0.40 -11.51 -3.43
N LEU A 57 1.14 -11.34 -2.33
CA LEU A 57 2.38 -10.57 -2.29
C LEU A 57 3.46 -11.23 -3.15
N VAL A 58 3.64 -12.55 -3.05
CA VAL A 58 4.59 -13.31 -3.87
C VAL A 58 4.26 -13.16 -5.36
N GLY A 59 2.99 -13.34 -5.76
CA GLY A 59 2.58 -13.16 -7.15
C GLY A 59 2.85 -11.74 -7.67
N THR A 60 2.60 -10.73 -6.83
CA THR A 60 2.89 -9.33 -7.16
C THR A 60 4.39 -9.10 -7.37
N LEU A 61 5.23 -9.60 -6.46
CA LEU A 61 6.69 -9.47 -6.53
C LEU A 61 7.30 -10.24 -7.72
N LEU A 62 6.76 -11.42 -8.07
CA LEU A 62 7.17 -12.17 -9.27
C LEU A 62 6.89 -11.38 -10.56
N SER A 63 5.86 -10.53 -10.56
CA SER A 63 5.52 -9.70 -11.72
C SER A 63 6.35 -8.42 -11.84
N ARG A 64 7.28 -8.14 -10.90
CA ARG A 64 8.04 -6.88 -10.84
C ARG A 64 8.80 -6.56 -12.13
N GLY A 65 9.38 -7.58 -12.77
CA GLY A 65 10.20 -7.41 -13.99
C GLY A 65 9.43 -6.89 -15.20
N LYS A 66 8.09 -6.79 -15.12
CA LYS A 66 7.23 -6.25 -16.18
C LYS A 66 6.97 -4.75 -16.05
N LYS A 67 7.49 -4.10 -15.00
CA LYS A 67 7.17 -2.72 -14.63
C LYS A 67 8.46 -1.93 -14.40
N SER A 68 8.47 -0.65 -14.76
CA SER A 68 9.60 0.21 -14.41
C SER A 68 9.58 0.49 -12.91
N PRO A 69 10.71 0.37 -12.19
CA PRO A 69 10.78 0.71 -10.77
C PRO A 69 10.40 2.16 -10.46
N GLU A 70 10.53 3.05 -11.44
CA GLU A 70 10.29 4.49 -11.30
C GLU A 70 8.83 4.89 -11.58
N ASP A 71 8.03 3.99 -12.17
CA ASP A 71 6.63 4.30 -12.44
C ASP A 71 5.82 4.30 -11.13
N SER A 72 4.96 5.32 -10.97
CA SER A 72 4.06 5.42 -9.82
C SER A 72 2.69 4.81 -10.13
N PRO A 73 2.36 3.59 -9.64
CA PRO A 73 1.13 2.86 -10.00
C PRO A 73 -0.18 3.60 -9.70
N TYR A 74 -0.16 4.44 -8.66
CA TYR A 74 -1.36 5.06 -8.11
C TYR A 74 -1.34 6.58 -8.24
N SER A 75 -0.47 7.12 -9.08
CA SER A 75 -0.41 8.56 -9.35
C SER A 75 -1.67 9.07 -10.05
N HIS A 76 -2.33 8.24 -10.86
CA HIS A 76 -3.48 8.66 -11.66
C HIS A 76 -4.72 8.90 -10.78
N PRO A 77 -5.41 10.06 -10.89
CA PRO A 77 -6.59 10.40 -10.09
C PRO A 77 -7.73 9.38 -10.15
N TYR A 78 -7.98 8.76 -11.32
CA TYR A 78 -8.99 7.70 -11.47
C TYR A 78 -8.80 6.52 -10.53
N TYR A 79 -7.57 6.21 -10.12
CA TYR A 79 -7.32 5.14 -9.16
C TYR A 79 -7.98 5.41 -7.80
N TRP A 80 -8.20 6.68 -7.47
CA TRP A 80 -8.75 7.15 -6.19
C TRP A 80 -10.19 7.60 -6.27
N ALA A 81 -10.81 7.60 -7.45
CA ALA A 81 -12.16 8.12 -7.62
C ALA A 81 -13.17 7.40 -6.69
N ALA A 82 -13.05 6.07 -6.57
CA ALA A 82 -13.88 5.25 -5.68
C ALA A 82 -13.55 5.41 -4.18
N PHE A 83 -12.37 5.95 -3.87
CA PHE A 83 -11.86 6.14 -2.51
C PHE A 83 -11.99 7.59 -2.02
N THR A 84 -12.50 8.47 -2.89
CA THR A 84 -12.88 9.83 -2.52
C THR A 84 -14.19 9.73 -1.77
N ILE A 85 -14.12 9.48 -0.46
CA ILE A 85 -15.28 9.63 0.42
C ILE A 85 -15.73 11.08 0.24
N SER A 86 -16.84 11.27 -0.48
CA SER A 86 -17.51 12.55 -0.58
C SER A 86 -18.19 12.79 0.77
N GLY A 87 -17.39 13.18 1.76
CA GLY A 87 -17.80 13.58 3.09
C GLY A 87 -17.25 14.97 3.32
N THR A 88 -18.02 15.96 2.86
CA THR A 88 -17.94 17.36 3.32
C THR A 88 -18.24 17.46 4.80
#